data_AF-A0A1J5IWG1-F1
#
_entry.id   AF-A0A1J5IWG1-F1
#
_cell.length_a   1.000
_cell.length_b   1.000
_cell.length_c   1.000
_cell.angle_alpha   90.00
_cell.angle_beta   90.00
_cell.angle_gamma   90.00
#
_symmetry.space_group_name_H-M   'P 1'
#
loop_
_entity.id
_entity.type
_entity.pdbx_description
1 polymer ?
#
loop_
_entity_poly.entity_id
_entity_poly.type
_entity_poly.pdbx_seq_one_letter_code
_entity_poly.pdbx_strand_id
1 'polypeptide(L)'
;MTTKHSHRFVETYEGLVAFGLSRDVDEKSLMVYLQKFADDDLLACLMPRLSDPELGQLFDLLTRLLRAHLNDQEYHRLFLKEDH
;
A
#
# COMPACT_ATOMS: atom_id res chain seq x y z
N MET A 1 -16.58 15.39 4.34
CA MET A 1 -16.51 13.92 4.46
C MET A 1 -15.16 13.59 5.09
N THR A 2 -15.12 12.78 6.15
CA THR A 2 -13.85 12.41 6.79
C THR A 2 -13.25 11.25 6.01
N THR A 3 -12.05 11.42 5.44
CA THR A 3 -11.34 10.33 4.77
C THR A 3 -10.89 9.30 5.80
N LYS A 4 -11.22 8.01 5.58
CA LYS A 4 -10.81 6.92 6.48
C LYS A 4 -9.35 6.48 6.27
N HIS A 5 -8.83 6.64 5.06
CA HIS A 5 -7.45 6.31 4.68
C HIS A 5 -6.60 7.57 4.54
N SER A 6 -5.29 7.44 4.76
CA SER A 6 -4.35 8.57 4.80
C SER A 6 -3.03 8.22 4.11
N HIS A 7 -2.57 9.09 3.22
CA HIS A 7 -1.35 8.95 2.40
C HIS A 7 -0.36 10.07 2.72
N ARG A 8 -0.04 10.25 4.01
CA ARG A 8 0.80 11.38 4.46
C ARG A 8 2.30 11.13 4.38
N PHE A 9 2.73 9.86 4.39
CA PHE A 9 4.14 9.51 4.48
C PHE A 9 4.91 9.95 3.23
N VAL A 10 4.32 9.76 2.04
CA VAL A 10 4.90 10.23 0.77
C VAL A 10 5.14 11.74 0.74
N GLU A 11 4.30 12.52 1.41
CA GLU A 11 4.39 13.99 1.41
C GLU A 11 5.38 14.54 2.44
N THR A 12 5.63 13.79 3.52
CA THR A 12 6.45 14.27 4.65
C THR A 12 7.81 13.58 4.76
N TYR A 13 8.03 12.50 4.03
CA TYR A 13 9.30 11.77 4.08
C TYR A 13 10.35 12.44 3.20
N GLU A 14 11.38 13.02 3.83
CA GLU A 14 12.49 13.73 3.16
C GLU A 14 13.76 12.86 3.03
N GLY A 15 13.68 11.58 3.43
CA GLY A 15 14.83 10.68 3.39
C GLY A 15 15.10 10.08 2.02
N LEU A 16 16.17 9.29 1.92
CA LEU A 16 16.54 8.62 0.68
C LEU A 16 15.46 7.62 0.24
N VAL A 17 15.15 7.65 -1.07
CA VAL A 17 14.30 6.67 -1.76
C VAL A 17 15.19 5.85 -2.68
N ALA A 18 15.61 4.68 -2.23
CA ALA A 18 16.46 3.74 -2.94
C ALA A 18 16.22 2.32 -2.42
N PHE A 19 16.31 1.30 -3.29
CA PHE A 19 16.12 -0.10 -2.91
C PHE A 19 17.44 -0.88 -3.01
N GLY A 20 17.72 -1.72 -2.01
CA GLY A 20 18.91 -2.58 -1.92
C GLY A 20 20.08 -2.00 -1.12
N LEU A 21 19.90 -0.85 -0.43
CA LEU A 21 20.97 -0.24 0.37
C LEU A 21 20.96 -0.69 1.83
N SER A 22 19.78 -0.75 2.44
CA SER A 22 19.59 -1.30 3.79
C SER A 22 18.11 -1.59 4.01
N ARG A 23 17.81 -2.51 4.94
CA ARG A 23 16.43 -2.88 5.26
C ARG A 23 15.56 -1.67 5.62
N ASP A 24 16.09 -0.75 6.41
CA ASP A 24 15.38 0.46 6.85
C ASP A 24 15.07 1.41 5.68
N VAL A 25 16.03 1.61 4.77
CA VAL A 25 15.83 2.43 3.58
C VAL A 25 14.87 1.76 2.60
N ASP A 26 14.93 0.43 2.47
CA ASP A 26 14.04 -0.36 1.61
C ASP A 26 12.59 -0.27 2.09
N GLU A 27 12.35 -0.39 3.39
CA GLU A 27 11.01 -0.27 3.99
C GLU A 27 10.42 1.12 3.73
N LYS A 28 11.18 2.19 4.00
CA LYS A 28 10.72 3.57 3.76
C LYS A 28 10.49 3.84 2.27
N SER A 29 11.37 3.34 1.41
CA SER A 29 11.22 3.45 -0.04
C SER A 29 9.95 2.73 -0.52
N LEU A 30 9.69 1.51 -0.04
CA LEU A 30 8.45 0.80 -0.36
C LEU A 30 7.21 1.51 0.16
N MET A 31 7.26 2.12 1.35
CA MET A 31 6.15 2.94 1.86
C MET A 31 5.85 4.14 0.95
N VAL A 32 6.90 4.85 0.47
CA VAL A 32 6.74 5.94 -0.50
C VAL A 32 6.10 5.42 -1.78
N TYR A 33 6.62 4.34 -2.36
CA TYR A 33 6.10 3.76 -3.60
C TYR A 33 4.65 3.30 -3.46
N LEU A 34 4.30 2.62 -2.37
CA LEU A 34 2.93 2.14 -2.12
C LEU A 34 1.94 3.31 -1.98
N GLN A 35 2.33 4.40 -1.32
CA GLN A 35 1.45 5.57 -1.22
C GLN A 35 1.30 6.31 -2.55
N LYS A 36 2.37 6.42 -3.36
CA LYS A 36 2.27 6.94 -4.74
C LYS A 36 1.43 6.03 -5.64
N PHE A 37 1.60 4.72 -5.50
CA PHE A 37 0.86 3.72 -6.27
C PHE A 37 -0.64 3.77 -5.99
N ALA A 38 -1.00 3.99 -4.73
CA ALA A 38 -2.38 4.06 -4.26
C ALA A 38 -3.05 5.44 -4.47
N ASP A 39 -2.41 6.36 -5.17
CA ASP A 39 -3.01 7.64 -5.55
C ASP A 39 -4.22 7.42 -6.49
N ASP A 40 -5.31 8.16 -6.24
CA ASP A 40 -6.58 7.95 -6.93
C ASP A 40 -6.46 8.17 -8.46
N ASP A 41 -5.74 9.23 -8.89
CA ASP A 41 -5.57 9.55 -10.31
C ASP A 41 -4.68 8.52 -11.01
N LEU A 42 -3.63 8.05 -10.32
CA LEU A 42 -2.77 6.98 -10.84
C LEU A 42 -3.55 5.67 -10.99
N LEU A 43 -4.31 5.26 -9.98
CA LEU A 43 -5.11 4.02 -10.04
C LEU A 43 -6.18 4.10 -11.13
N ALA A 44 -6.87 5.24 -11.27
CA ALA A 44 -7.84 5.44 -12.35
C ALA A 44 -7.21 5.30 -13.74
N CYS A 45 -5.95 5.71 -13.90
CA CYS A 45 -5.19 5.55 -15.14
C CYS A 45 -4.63 4.13 -15.33
N LEU A 46 -4.13 3.49 -14.27
CA LEU A 46 -3.38 2.24 -14.34
C LEU A 46 -4.29 1.02 -14.37
N MET A 47 -5.34 0.97 -13.54
CA MET A 47 -6.19 -0.22 -13.39
C MET A 47 -6.78 -0.72 -14.73
N PRO A 48 -7.28 0.14 -15.64
CA PRO A 48 -7.80 -0.32 -16.94
C PRO A 48 -6.73 -0.83 -17.90
N ARG A 49 -5.44 -0.60 -17.61
CA ARG A 49 -4.31 -1.02 -18.46
C ARG A 49 -3.74 -2.38 -18.06
N LEU A 50 -4.04 -2.85 -16.84
CA LEU A 50 -3.62 -4.14 -16.37
C LEU A 50 -4.50 -5.23 -17.00
N SER A 51 -3.87 -6.33 -17.41
CA SER A 51 -4.55 -7.55 -17.83
C SER A 51 -5.16 -8.28 -16.61
N ASP A 52 -6.15 -9.14 -16.85
CA ASP A 52 -6.76 -9.95 -15.78
C ASP A 52 -5.72 -10.74 -14.95
N PRO A 53 -4.68 -11.36 -15.55
CA PRO A 53 -3.63 -12.01 -14.78
C PRO A 53 -2.83 -11.05 -13.90
N GLU A 54 -2.54 -9.84 -14.35
CA GLU A 54 -1.82 -8.84 -13.57
C GLU A 54 -2.66 -8.32 -12.40
N LEU A 55 -3.96 -8.09 -12.62
CA LEU A 55 -4.92 -7.77 -11.56
C LEU A 55 -4.96 -8.86 -10.49
N GLY A 56 -5.07 -10.12 -10.93
CA GLY A 56 -5.07 -11.29 -10.03
C GLY A 56 -3.78 -11.39 -9.21
N GLN A 57 -2.62 -11.24 -9.85
CA GLN A 57 -1.33 -11.31 -9.16
C GLN A 57 -1.16 -10.21 -8.10
N LEU A 58 -1.60 -8.99 -8.40
CA LEU A 58 -1.55 -7.88 -7.44
C LEU A 58 -2.47 -8.16 -6.24
N PHE A 59 -3.71 -8.59 -6.49
CA PHE A 59 -4.66 -8.93 -5.44
C PHE A 59 -4.15 -10.08 -4.55
N ASP A 60 -3.62 -11.13 -5.15
CA ASP A 60 -3.07 -12.29 -4.44
C ASP A 60 -1.84 -11.91 -3.60
N LEU A 61 -0.96 -11.03 -4.10
CA LEU A 61 0.16 -10.55 -3.33
C LEU A 61 -0.29 -9.77 -2.09
N LEU A 62 -1.19 -8.80 -2.27
CA LEU A 62 -1.68 -7.95 -1.18
C LEU A 62 -2.41 -8.79 -0.12
N THR A 63 -3.34 -9.63 -0.53
CA THR A 63 -4.13 -10.45 0.40
C THR A 63 -3.29 -11.49 1.15
N ARG A 64 -2.31 -12.12 0.50
CA ARG A 64 -1.37 -13.02 1.19
C ARG A 64 -0.55 -12.30 2.26
N LEU A 65 -0.04 -11.11 1.97
CA LEU A 65 0.73 -10.33 2.94
C LEU A 65 -0.12 -9.90 4.14
N LEU A 66 -1.35 -9.44 3.89
CA LEU A 66 -2.29 -9.09 4.97
C LEU A 66 -2.59 -10.31 5.86
N ARG A 67 -2.91 -11.47 5.26
CA ARG A 67 -3.21 -12.70 6.01
C ARG A 67 -2.01 -13.24 6.78
N ALA A 68 -0.80 -13.12 6.23
CA ALA A 68 0.39 -13.65 6.87
C ALA A 68 0.87 -12.81 8.06
N HIS A 69 0.53 -11.52 8.11
CA HIS A 69 1.15 -10.57 9.02
C HIS A 69 0.19 -9.79 9.91
N LEU A 70 -1.12 -9.80 9.63
CA LEU A 70 -2.13 -9.19 10.49
C LEU A 70 -2.96 -10.27 11.17
N ASN A 71 -3.21 -10.09 12.47
CA ASN A 71 -4.30 -10.80 13.12
C ASN A 71 -5.67 -10.16 12.77
N ASP A 72 -6.75 -10.80 13.21
CA ASP A 72 -8.13 -10.38 12.91
C ASP A 72 -8.41 -8.93 13.34
N GLN A 73 -8.04 -8.58 14.58
CA GLN A 73 -8.22 -7.24 15.12
C GLN A 73 -7.42 -6.18 14.33
N GLU A 74 -6.17 -6.50 13.96
CA GLU A 74 -5.34 -5.62 13.16
C GLU A 74 -5.92 -5.44 11.74
N TYR A 75 -6.42 -6.50 11.12
CA TYR A 75 -7.06 -6.42 9.82
C TYR A 75 -8.30 -5.50 9.84
N HIS A 76 -9.21 -5.70 10.79
CA HIS A 76 -10.41 -4.87 10.95
C HIS A 76 -10.05 -3.40 11.23
N ARG A 77 -9.18 -3.16 12.22
CA ARG A 77 -8.84 -1.81 12.65
C ARG A 77 -7.97 -1.05 11.64
N LEU A 78 -6.95 -1.70 11.08
CA LEU A 78 -5.93 -1.03 10.26
C LEU A 78 -6.30 -1.00 8.78
N PHE A 79 -6.82 -2.11 8.23
CA PHE A 79 -7.16 -2.24 6.81
C PHE A 79 -8.61 -1.84 6.53
N LEU A 80 -9.59 -2.46 7.20
CA LEU A 80 -11.01 -2.15 6.96
C LEU A 80 -11.47 -0.82 7.58
N LYS A 81 -10.74 -0.30 8.58
CA LYS A 81 -11.12 0.91 9.34
C LYS A 81 -12.50 0.74 10.00
N GLU A 82 -12.70 -0.42 10.60
CA GLU A 82 -13.88 -0.81 11.35
C GLU A 82 -13.48 -1.17 12.78
N ASP A 83 -14.25 -0.71 13.75
CA ASP A 83 -14.13 -1.16 15.14
C ASP A 83 -15.03 -2.40 15.28
N HIS A 84 -14.42 -3.54 15.61
CA HIS A 84 -15.11 -4.81 15.84
C HIS A 84 -15.74 -4.85 17.23
#